data_AF-A0A1S3IVT3-F1
#
_entry.id   AF-A0A1S3IVT3-F1
#
_cell.length_a   1.000
_cell.length_b   1.000
_cell.length_c   1.000
_cell.angle_alpha   90.00
_cell.angle_beta   90.00
_cell.angle_gamma   90.00
#
_symmetry.space_group_name_H-M   'P 1'
#
loop_
_entity.id
_entity.type
_entity.pdbx_description
1 polymer ?
#
loop_
_entity_poly.entity_id
_entity_poly.type
_entity_poly.pdbx_seq_one_letter_code
_entity_poly.pdbx_strand_id
1 'polypeptide(L)'
;MILFFVIDSKTRSITSVVEAAYLAGSGRQMVLVITGEPEEPAYSKSKMGRNSSIKEFEDLDYSRSILQYLADKQGVPVFSVVKDALDCANILTKWTQELVGPGRRMRHGCTFTDLGAIECSIRAIKQAFELCDKQNSGTLDFKGVTRAFKQVTKEVLSTDLVSAIIKNVSSKRFTLDEFCCLFTEFKHWRRKESLNEQNGLMKVFSPSRWFKQPCMAPRTFSCDASTMHYVPASVVDVYVAGSCGTNNWRNTIVLPLFREKGMTYLCSETLSERDTIEKNRCRLLLYVIEDNTMGTVDMMEIGYDIGQGYNLILSIENMAQDSVVQGISLSRGAVKDYNRSRMYLADLAAREGIPVFSSIEEAAKHAVEKVQFLREHPSPRPGLERARSCED
;
A
#
# COMPACT_ATOMS: atom_id res chain seq x y z
N MET A 1 -8.08 14.76 10.20
CA MET A 1 -6.73 15.33 10.30
C MET A 1 -5.91 14.62 9.26
N ILE A 2 -5.33 15.35 8.32
CA ILE A 2 -4.52 14.78 7.24
C ILE A 2 -3.09 14.63 7.77
N LEU A 3 -2.51 13.45 7.65
CA LEU A 3 -1.12 13.18 7.98
C LEU A 3 -0.25 13.53 6.77
N PHE A 4 0.87 14.21 6.97
CA PHE A 4 1.82 14.52 5.93
C PHE A 4 3.12 13.79 6.23
N PHE A 5 3.51 12.84 5.39
CA PHE A 5 4.60 11.91 5.66
C PHE A 5 5.65 11.98 4.56
N VAL A 6 6.93 12.12 4.93
CA VAL A 6 8.04 12.29 3.99
C VAL A 6 9.09 11.21 4.21
N ILE A 7 9.43 10.48 3.15
CA ILE A 7 10.53 9.53 3.07
C ILE A 7 11.64 10.18 2.24
N ASP A 8 12.65 10.70 2.93
CA ASP A 8 13.79 11.38 2.30
C ASP A 8 14.77 10.39 1.66
N SER A 9 15.62 10.86 0.73
CA SER A 9 16.65 10.04 0.07
C SER A 9 17.91 9.83 0.91
N LYS A 10 18.16 10.64 1.94
CA LYS A 10 19.44 10.72 2.65
C LYS A 10 19.52 9.80 3.86
N THR A 11 18.39 9.26 4.30
CA THR A 11 18.28 8.33 5.42
C THR A 11 17.80 6.96 4.95
N ARG A 12 18.09 5.91 5.72
CA ARG A 12 17.50 4.58 5.45
C ARG A 12 15.98 4.58 5.62
N SER A 13 15.44 5.46 6.47
CA SER A 13 14.00 5.62 6.72
C SER A 13 13.23 4.32 7.03
N ILE A 14 13.88 3.28 7.55
CA ILE A 14 13.31 1.93 7.73
C ILE A 14 12.05 1.98 8.61
N THR A 15 12.14 2.60 9.78
CA THR A 15 10.99 2.76 10.68
C THR A 15 9.88 3.62 10.04
N SER A 16 10.27 4.65 9.29
CA SER A 16 9.33 5.56 8.63
C SER A 16 8.53 4.84 7.53
N VAL A 17 9.16 3.97 6.73
CA VAL A 17 8.44 3.21 5.70
C VAL A 17 7.48 2.19 6.30
N VAL A 18 7.84 1.54 7.41
CA VAL A 18 6.94 0.65 8.17
C VAL A 18 5.72 1.41 8.70
N GLU A 19 5.95 2.57 9.31
CA GLU A 19 4.85 3.40 9.82
C GLU A 19 3.95 3.92 8.70
N ALA A 20 4.52 4.41 7.61
CA ALA A 20 3.74 4.86 6.45
C ALA A 20 2.85 3.75 5.88
N ALA A 21 3.37 2.52 5.83
CA ALA A 21 2.61 1.36 5.36
C ALA A 21 1.48 0.97 6.34
N TYR A 22 1.72 1.01 7.65
CA TYR A 22 0.67 0.84 8.65
C TYR A 22 -0.43 1.89 8.50
N LEU A 23 -0.07 3.17 8.42
CA LEU A 23 -1.03 4.26 8.24
C LEU A 23 -1.87 4.11 6.95
N ALA A 24 -1.23 3.71 5.85
CA ALA A 24 -1.92 3.39 4.60
C ALA A 24 -2.88 2.20 4.80
N GLY A 25 -2.45 1.12 5.44
CA GLY A 25 -3.26 -0.06 5.73
C GLY A 25 -4.49 0.24 6.61
N SER A 26 -4.31 1.10 7.60
CA SER A 26 -5.36 1.59 8.50
C SER A 26 -6.36 2.53 7.82
N GLY A 27 -6.15 2.88 6.55
CA GLY A 27 -7.01 3.82 5.83
C GLY A 27 -6.96 5.23 6.44
N ARG A 28 -5.83 5.61 7.06
CA ARG A 28 -5.66 6.97 7.58
C ARG A 28 -5.54 7.95 6.42
N GLN A 29 -6.15 9.12 6.57
CA GLN A 29 -5.98 10.21 5.62
C GLN A 29 -4.54 10.70 5.67
N MET A 30 -3.77 10.39 4.64
CA MET A 30 -2.38 10.81 4.55
C MET A 30 -2.00 11.27 3.14
N VAL A 31 -1.00 12.13 3.08
CA VAL A 31 -0.24 12.47 1.89
C VAL A 31 1.18 11.97 2.10
N LEU A 32 1.67 11.15 1.17
CA LEU A 32 3.01 10.58 1.22
C LEU A 32 3.93 11.31 0.25
N VAL A 33 5.17 11.54 0.64
CA VAL A 33 6.21 12.07 -0.24
C VAL A 33 7.39 11.12 -0.20
N ILE A 34 7.83 10.63 -1.36
CA ILE A 34 9.04 9.80 -1.50
C ILE A 34 10.00 10.57 -2.41
N THR A 35 11.02 11.20 -1.82
CA THR A 35 11.90 12.11 -2.57
C THR A 35 13.13 11.39 -3.09
N GLY A 36 13.40 11.49 -4.40
CA GLY A 36 14.64 11.05 -5.05
C GLY A 36 14.93 9.55 -4.93
N GLU A 37 15.95 9.09 -5.64
CA GLU A 37 16.54 7.77 -5.39
C GLU A 37 17.23 7.77 -4.02
N PRO A 38 17.31 6.63 -3.30
CA PRO A 38 18.11 6.57 -2.09
C PRO A 38 19.52 7.07 -2.41
N GLU A 39 20.08 7.94 -1.58
CA GLU A 39 21.50 8.26 -1.68
C GLU A 39 22.27 7.13 -0.98
N GLU A 40 23.39 6.69 -1.55
CA GLU A 40 24.31 5.83 -0.80
C GLU A 40 24.59 6.51 0.55
N PRO A 41 24.33 5.84 1.70
CA PRO A 41 24.50 6.46 2.99
C PRO A 41 25.90 7.06 3.07
N ALA A 42 26.06 8.32 3.48
CA ALA A 42 27.38 8.98 3.49
C ALA A 42 28.48 8.18 4.23
N TYR A 43 28.08 7.26 5.11
CA TYR A 43 28.95 6.35 5.86
C TYR A 43 29.37 5.06 5.12
N SER A 44 28.74 4.68 4.00
CA SER A 44 29.14 3.52 3.16
C SER A 44 30.44 3.78 2.39
N LYS A 45 30.83 5.06 2.23
CA LYS A 45 32.08 5.45 1.55
C LYS A 45 33.35 5.09 2.33
N SER A 46 33.23 4.60 3.57
CA SER A 46 34.38 4.23 4.38
C SER A 46 34.57 2.71 4.47
N LYS A 47 35.63 2.23 3.79
CA LYS A 47 36.42 1.03 4.08
C LYS A 47 35.85 -0.40 3.95
N MET A 48 34.59 -0.64 3.55
CA MET A 48 34.12 -2.00 3.26
C MET A 48 33.68 -2.13 1.80
N GLY A 49 34.05 -3.24 1.14
CA GLY A 49 34.05 -3.36 -0.33
C GLY A 49 32.73 -2.99 -1.02
N ARG A 50 32.84 -2.42 -2.23
CA ARG A 50 31.73 -1.91 -3.08
C ARG A 50 30.50 -2.83 -3.19
N ASN A 51 30.65 -4.14 -3.05
CA ASN A 51 29.54 -5.09 -3.17
C ASN A 51 28.59 -5.11 -1.95
N SER A 52 29.06 -4.62 -0.78
CA SER A 52 28.24 -4.56 0.44
C SER A 52 27.24 -3.40 0.44
N SER A 53 27.61 -2.24 -0.11
CA SER A 53 26.70 -1.10 -0.22
C SER A 53 25.58 -1.33 -1.24
N ILE A 54 25.87 -2.08 -2.32
CA ILE A 54 24.93 -2.29 -3.42
C ILE A 54 23.67 -3.05 -2.96
N LYS A 55 23.79 -4.16 -2.22
CA LYS A 55 22.56 -4.90 -1.83
C LYS A 55 21.74 -4.17 -0.77
N GLU A 56 22.38 -3.45 0.16
CA GLU A 56 21.65 -2.61 1.12
C GLU A 56 20.89 -1.50 0.37
N PHE A 57 21.53 -0.88 -0.62
CA PHE A 57 20.90 0.10 -1.49
C PHE A 57 19.70 -0.49 -2.25
N GLU A 58 19.87 -1.67 -2.86
CA GLU A 58 18.79 -2.37 -3.58
C GLU A 58 17.61 -2.70 -2.66
N ASP A 59 17.84 -3.14 -1.42
CA ASP A 59 16.79 -3.37 -0.42
C ASP A 59 16.03 -2.09 -0.08
N LEU A 60 16.75 -0.99 0.14
CA LEU A 60 16.15 0.32 0.45
C LEU A 60 15.33 0.85 -0.74
N ASP A 61 15.85 0.79 -1.95
CA ASP A 61 15.15 1.23 -3.16
C ASP A 61 13.89 0.39 -3.43
N TYR A 62 14.03 -0.93 -3.30
CA TYR A 62 12.92 -1.86 -3.45
C TYR A 62 11.84 -1.61 -2.39
N SER A 63 12.22 -1.34 -1.13
CA SER A 63 11.26 -1.00 -0.07
C SER A 63 10.43 0.25 -0.36
N ARG A 64 11.03 1.28 -0.96
CA ARG A 64 10.35 2.51 -1.36
C ARG A 64 9.37 2.26 -2.51
N SER A 65 9.75 1.41 -3.47
CA SER A 65 8.87 0.97 -4.56
C SER A 65 7.65 0.19 -4.04
N ILE A 66 7.84 -0.69 -3.06
CA ILE A 66 6.73 -1.43 -2.46
C ILE A 66 5.85 -0.51 -1.60
N LEU A 67 6.41 0.47 -0.88
CA LEU A 67 5.62 1.47 -0.14
C LEU A 67 4.71 2.26 -1.08
N GLN A 68 5.24 2.71 -2.23
CA GLN A 68 4.47 3.36 -3.28
C GLN A 68 3.30 2.49 -3.73
N TYR A 69 3.55 1.21 -4.01
CA TYR A 69 2.53 0.25 -4.40
C TYR A 69 1.43 0.08 -3.33
N LEU A 70 1.80 -0.07 -2.04
CA LEU A 70 0.84 -0.20 -0.94
C LEU A 70 0.01 1.07 -0.74
N ALA A 71 0.63 2.24 -0.85
CA ALA A 71 -0.03 3.53 -0.79
C ALA A 71 -1.03 3.69 -1.96
N ASP A 72 -0.61 3.43 -3.18
CA ASP A 72 -1.48 3.51 -4.37
C ASP A 72 -2.66 2.54 -4.28
N LYS A 73 -2.45 1.34 -3.74
CA LYS A 73 -3.48 0.34 -3.50
C LYS A 73 -4.56 0.84 -2.53
N GLN A 74 -4.21 1.70 -1.58
CA GLN A 74 -5.13 2.34 -0.62
C GLN A 74 -5.59 3.73 -1.08
N GLY A 75 -5.27 4.13 -2.30
CA GLY A 75 -5.62 5.45 -2.84
C GLY A 75 -4.93 6.62 -2.13
N VAL A 76 -3.82 6.36 -1.43
CA VAL A 76 -3.01 7.40 -0.79
C VAL A 76 -2.25 8.18 -1.88
N PRO A 77 -2.37 9.52 -1.94
CA PRO A 77 -1.57 10.32 -2.86
C PRO A 77 -0.09 10.29 -2.46
N VAL A 78 0.76 9.92 -3.43
CA VAL A 78 2.22 9.95 -3.28
C VAL A 78 2.87 10.93 -4.24
N PHE A 79 3.81 11.73 -3.76
CA PHE A 79 4.52 12.75 -4.55
C PHE A 79 6.03 12.58 -4.45
N SER A 80 6.75 13.04 -5.47
CA SER A 80 8.22 13.10 -5.45
C SER A 80 8.75 14.46 -4.97
N VAL A 81 7.90 15.48 -4.94
CA VAL A 81 8.24 16.86 -4.59
C VAL A 81 7.37 17.32 -3.42
N VAL A 82 8.03 17.81 -2.37
CA VAL A 82 7.36 18.23 -1.12
C VAL A 82 6.38 19.38 -1.36
N LYS A 83 6.72 20.32 -2.24
CA LYS A 83 5.86 21.47 -2.55
C LYS A 83 4.51 21.03 -3.12
N ASP A 84 4.54 20.14 -4.10
CA ASP A 84 3.32 19.66 -4.78
C ASP A 84 2.43 18.87 -3.81
N ALA A 85 3.05 18.09 -2.93
CA ALA A 85 2.36 17.41 -1.85
C ALA A 85 1.70 18.39 -0.85
N LEU A 86 2.37 19.50 -0.50
CA LEU A 86 1.80 20.52 0.39
C LEU A 86 0.60 21.22 -0.25
N ASP A 87 0.70 21.54 -1.55
CA ASP A 87 -0.39 22.10 -2.33
C ASP A 87 -1.60 21.14 -2.33
N CYS A 88 -1.37 19.83 -2.54
CA CYS A 88 -2.39 18.80 -2.41
C CYS A 88 -2.99 18.73 -0.99
N ALA A 89 -2.16 18.71 0.06
CA ALA A 89 -2.62 18.64 1.44
C ALA A 89 -3.52 19.83 1.83
N ASN A 90 -3.19 21.03 1.35
CA ASN A 90 -4.00 22.24 1.53
C ASN A 90 -5.38 22.10 0.88
N ILE A 91 -5.43 21.60 -0.35
CA ILE A 91 -6.67 21.33 -1.09
C ILE A 91 -7.53 20.31 -0.33
N LEU A 92 -6.95 19.18 0.05
CA LEU A 92 -7.64 18.11 0.77
C LEU A 92 -8.17 18.57 2.13
N THR A 93 -7.43 19.44 2.83
CA THR A 93 -7.85 20.02 4.11
C THR A 93 -9.10 20.88 3.94
N LYS A 94 -9.14 21.75 2.92
CA LYS A 94 -10.31 22.59 2.61
C LYS A 94 -11.54 21.74 2.29
N TRP A 95 -11.40 20.72 1.44
CA TRP A 95 -12.53 19.84 1.11
C TRP A 95 -13.04 19.05 2.30
N THR A 96 -12.15 18.59 3.17
CA THR A 96 -12.55 17.90 4.41
C THR A 96 -13.41 18.81 5.28
N GLN A 97 -13.07 20.09 5.39
CA GLN A 97 -13.84 21.08 6.16
C GLN A 97 -15.20 21.36 5.52
N GLU A 98 -15.26 21.47 4.20
CA GLU A 98 -16.50 21.75 3.44
C GLU A 98 -17.48 20.57 3.45
N LEU A 99 -17.00 19.32 3.31
CA LEU A 99 -17.85 18.13 3.23
C LEU A 99 -18.42 17.70 4.58
N VAL A 100 -17.67 17.91 5.66
CA VAL A 100 -18.01 17.40 6.99
C VAL A 100 -18.81 18.44 7.80
N GLY A 101 -18.75 19.71 7.37
CA GLY A 101 -19.31 20.87 8.05
C GLY A 101 -18.44 21.32 9.24
N PRO A 102 -18.60 22.57 9.70
CA PRO A 102 -17.80 23.10 10.81
C PRO A 102 -18.02 22.28 12.09
N GLY A 103 -16.93 21.76 12.67
CA GLY A 103 -16.92 21.08 13.97
C GLY A 103 -17.11 19.55 13.96
N ARG A 104 -17.35 18.92 12.81
CA ARG A 104 -17.41 17.45 12.70
C ARG A 104 -16.07 16.88 12.22
N ARG A 105 -15.64 15.75 12.80
CA ARG A 105 -14.44 15.00 12.39
C ARG A 105 -14.87 13.83 11.49
N MET A 106 -14.10 13.55 10.44
CA MET A 106 -14.30 12.32 9.65
C MET A 106 -14.13 11.08 10.53
N ARG A 107 -14.93 10.04 10.27
CA ARG A 107 -14.82 8.77 10.99
C ARG A 107 -13.44 8.15 10.73
N HIS A 108 -12.88 7.49 11.74
CA HIS A 108 -11.67 6.69 11.59
C HIS A 108 -11.91 5.60 10.53
N GLY A 109 -10.96 5.43 9.60
CA GLY A 109 -11.05 4.44 8.53
C GLY A 109 -11.67 4.94 7.22
N CYS A 110 -12.21 6.17 7.15
CA CYS A 110 -12.60 6.76 5.86
C CYS A 110 -11.36 7.13 5.05
N THR A 111 -11.08 6.34 4.01
CA THR A 111 -10.10 6.67 2.97
C THR A 111 -10.63 7.76 2.04
N PHE A 112 -9.75 8.36 1.25
CA PHE A 112 -10.16 9.29 0.18
C PHE A 112 -11.10 8.61 -0.84
N THR A 113 -11.00 7.29 -1.00
CA THR A 113 -11.89 6.50 -1.87
C THR A 113 -13.30 6.31 -1.29
N ASP A 114 -13.46 6.23 0.04
CA ASP A 114 -14.76 6.01 0.71
C ASP A 114 -15.67 7.25 0.70
N LEU A 115 -15.15 8.41 0.31
CA LEU A 115 -15.91 9.66 0.24
C LEU A 115 -16.81 9.79 -1.00
N GLY A 116 -17.14 8.68 -1.66
CA GLY A 116 -18.10 8.60 -2.76
C GLY A 116 -17.74 9.46 -3.99
N ALA A 117 -16.49 9.93 -4.12
CA ALA A 117 -16.09 10.84 -5.18
C ALA A 117 -14.69 10.62 -5.75
N ILE A 118 -13.95 9.60 -5.31
CA ILE A 118 -12.66 9.19 -5.90
C ILE A 118 -12.76 7.73 -6.36
N GLU A 119 -13.85 7.41 -7.07
CA GLU A 119 -13.95 6.15 -7.83
C GLU A 119 -12.95 6.10 -9.01
N CYS A 120 -12.29 7.22 -9.27
CA CYS A 120 -11.08 7.27 -10.09
C CYS A 120 -9.91 7.41 -9.12
N SER A 121 -9.27 6.29 -8.77
CA SER A 121 -8.09 6.31 -7.93
C SER A 121 -7.09 7.36 -8.45
N ILE A 122 -6.40 8.06 -7.55
CA ILE A 122 -5.26 8.93 -7.94
C ILE A 122 -4.31 8.16 -8.86
N ARG A 123 -4.19 6.83 -8.67
CA ARG A 123 -3.51 5.91 -9.60
C ARG A 123 -4.07 5.95 -11.03
N ALA A 124 -5.39 5.89 -11.23
CA ALA A 124 -5.99 6.02 -12.56
C ALA A 124 -5.73 7.41 -13.17
N ILE A 125 -5.77 8.48 -12.36
CA ILE A 125 -5.45 9.85 -12.80
C ILE A 125 -3.98 9.95 -13.23
N LYS A 126 -3.06 9.46 -12.40
CA LYS A 126 -1.62 9.37 -12.67
C LYS A 126 -1.32 8.52 -13.90
N GLN A 127 -1.85 7.31 -13.98
CA GLN A 127 -1.67 6.42 -15.13
C GLN A 127 -2.20 7.05 -16.42
N ALA A 128 -3.34 7.74 -16.37
CA ALA A 128 -3.85 8.43 -17.55
C ALA A 128 -2.96 9.61 -17.95
N PHE A 129 -2.37 10.31 -16.98
CA PHE A 129 -1.38 11.35 -17.23
C PHE A 129 -0.12 10.78 -17.89
N GLU A 130 0.48 9.75 -17.28
CA GLU A 130 1.69 9.06 -17.76
C GLU A 130 1.50 8.46 -19.15
N LEU A 131 0.36 7.81 -19.42
CA LEU A 131 0.03 7.27 -20.75
C LEU A 131 -0.11 8.37 -21.81
N CYS A 132 -0.47 9.58 -21.40
CA CYS A 132 -0.56 10.73 -22.28
C CYS A 132 0.78 11.46 -22.43
N ASP A 133 1.67 11.38 -21.44
CA ASP A 133 3.01 11.99 -21.45
C ASP A 133 4.03 11.04 -22.10
N LYS A 134 3.81 10.74 -23.39
CA LYS A 134 4.64 9.79 -24.15
C LYS A 134 6.12 10.16 -24.25
N GLN A 135 6.46 11.41 -23.95
CA GLN A 135 7.83 11.92 -23.99
C GLN A 135 8.49 11.95 -22.61
N ASN A 136 7.78 11.52 -21.55
CA ASN A 136 8.20 11.60 -20.16
C ASN A 136 8.69 13.01 -19.78
N SER A 137 7.96 14.02 -20.25
CA SER A 137 8.30 15.43 -20.11
C SER A 137 7.85 16.03 -18.77
N GLY A 138 7.10 15.27 -17.97
CA GLY A 138 6.49 15.70 -16.72
C GLY A 138 5.30 16.64 -16.91
N THR A 139 4.89 16.92 -18.16
CA THR A 139 3.84 17.91 -18.46
C THR A 139 3.02 17.51 -19.70
N LEU A 140 1.71 17.73 -19.64
CA LEU A 140 0.79 17.53 -20.76
C LEU A 140 0.39 18.86 -21.41
N ASP A 141 0.23 18.86 -22.72
CA ASP A 141 -0.52 19.93 -23.38
C ASP A 141 -2.03 19.75 -23.15
N PHE A 142 -2.82 20.73 -23.59
CA PHE A 142 -4.27 20.71 -23.43
C PHE A 142 -4.93 19.45 -24.04
N LYS A 143 -4.41 18.97 -25.18
CA LYS A 143 -4.91 17.76 -25.83
C LYS A 143 -4.60 16.51 -24.99
N GLY A 144 -3.42 16.46 -24.39
CA GLY A 144 -3.00 15.45 -23.43
C GLY A 144 -3.89 15.42 -22.21
N VAL A 145 -4.14 16.57 -21.57
CA VAL A 145 -5.05 16.70 -20.42
C VAL A 145 -6.46 16.21 -20.75
N THR A 146 -7.03 16.64 -21.87
CA THR A 146 -8.38 16.23 -22.27
C THR A 146 -8.46 14.72 -22.51
N ARG A 147 -7.41 14.12 -23.08
CA ARG A 147 -7.32 12.68 -23.32
C ARG A 147 -7.18 11.90 -22.01
N ALA A 148 -6.28 12.34 -21.14
CA ALA A 148 -6.08 11.76 -19.83
C ALA A 148 -7.37 11.83 -19.01
N PHE A 149 -8.03 12.99 -19.01
CA PHE A 149 -9.31 13.19 -18.35
C PHE A 149 -10.37 12.20 -18.85
N LYS A 150 -10.57 12.14 -20.17
CA LYS A 150 -11.53 11.21 -20.80
C LYS A 150 -11.20 9.75 -20.51
N GLN A 151 -9.93 9.39 -20.42
CA GLN A 151 -9.53 8.03 -20.09
C GLN A 151 -9.96 7.62 -18.69
N VAL A 152 -9.90 8.57 -17.74
CA VAL A 152 -10.26 8.38 -16.34
C VAL A 152 -11.77 8.42 -16.13
N THR A 153 -12.46 9.45 -16.63
CA THR A 153 -13.90 9.67 -16.40
C THR A 153 -14.80 8.97 -17.40
N LYS A 154 -14.26 8.54 -18.55
CA LYS A 154 -15.02 8.16 -19.76
C LYS A 154 -15.84 9.29 -20.37
N GLU A 155 -15.74 10.50 -19.84
CA GLU A 155 -16.47 11.68 -20.27
C GLU A 155 -15.55 12.66 -20.99
N VAL A 156 -16.11 13.46 -21.91
CA VAL A 156 -15.34 14.50 -22.59
C VAL A 156 -15.37 15.75 -21.71
N LEU A 157 -14.21 16.26 -21.37
CA LEU A 157 -14.07 17.52 -20.65
C LEU A 157 -14.71 18.66 -21.49
N SER A 158 -15.72 19.35 -20.95
CA SER A 158 -16.42 20.40 -21.72
C SER A 158 -15.49 21.57 -22.02
N THR A 159 -15.62 22.15 -23.22
CA THR A 159 -14.82 23.30 -23.64
C THR A 159 -15.03 24.52 -22.74
N ASP A 160 -16.20 24.65 -22.12
CA ASP A 160 -16.55 25.79 -21.27
C ASP A 160 -15.90 25.69 -19.90
N LEU A 161 -15.92 24.51 -19.25
CA LEU A 161 -15.23 24.28 -17.99
C LEU A 161 -13.71 24.43 -18.17
N VAL A 162 -13.19 23.88 -19.25
CA VAL A 162 -11.80 24.09 -19.67
C VAL A 162 -11.48 25.57 -19.80
N SER A 163 -12.32 26.34 -20.48
CA SER A 163 -12.06 27.77 -20.70
C SER A 163 -12.07 28.57 -19.39
N ALA A 164 -12.89 28.17 -18.42
CA ALA A 164 -12.93 28.75 -17.08
C ALA A 164 -11.66 28.41 -16.26
N ILE A 165 -11.14 27.19 -16.40
CA ILE A 165 -9.90 26.76 -15.74
C ILE A 165 -8.68 27.41 -16.42
N ILE A 166 -8.61 27.43 -17.76
CA ILE A 166 -7.53 28.07 -18.53
C ILE A 166 -7.47 29.58 -18.31
N LYS A 167 -8.61 30.26 -18.11
CA LYS A 167 -8.60 31.69 -17.74
C LYS A 167 -7.88 31.97 -16.42
N ASN A 168 -7.81 30.98 -15.52
CA ASN A 168 -7.16 31.08 -14.22
C ASN A 168 -5.77 30.41 -14.18
N VAL A 169 -5.37 29.71 -15.24
CA VAL A 169 -4.07 29.03 -15.35
C VAL A 169 -3.33 29.59 -16.56
N SER A 170 -2.32 30.43 -16.35
CA SER A 170 -1.56 31.10 -17.43
C SER A 170 -0.69 30.15 -18.28
N SER A 171 -0.59 28.88 -17.88
CA SER A 171 0.31 27.88 -18.48
C SER A 171 -0.33 27.12 -19.63
N LYS A 172 0.41 26.94 -20.74
CA LYS A 172 0.00 26.12 -21.91
C LYS A 172 0.26 24.61 -21.74
N ARG A 173 0.95 24.25 -20.66
CA ARG A 173 1.27 22.88 -20.28
C ARG A 173 0.88 22.68 -18.83
N PHE A 174 0.45 21.47 -18.51
CA PHE A 174 -0.10 21.07 -17.23
C PHE A 174 0.77 19.96 -16.66
N THR A 175 1.31 20.19 -15.46
CA THR A 175 1.92 19.17 -14.63
C THR A 175 0.88 18.14 -14.17
N LEU A 176 1.36 17.02 -13.61
CA LEU A 176 0.49 16.03 -13.00
C LEU A 176 -0.39 16.64 -11.89
N ASP A 177 0.14 17.60 -11.15
CA ASP A 177 -0.57 18.26 -10.05
C ASP A 177 -1.65 19.20 -10.56
N GLU A 178 -1.34 20.01 -11.58
CA GLU A 178 -2.34 20.86 -12.25
C GLU A 178 -3.45 20.01 -12.89
N PHE A 179 -3.10 18.83 -13.43
CA PHE A 179 -4.08 17.87 -13.94
C PHE A 179 -4.96 17.27 -12.84
N CYS A 180 -4.39 16.90 -11.68
CA CYS A 180 -5.14 16.44 -10.52
C CYS A 180 -6.10 17.51 -9.98
N CYS A 181 -5.66 18.78 -9.96
CA CYS A 181 -6.49 19.91 -9.57
C CYS A 181 -7.68 20.11 -10.53
N LEU A 182 -7.41 20.11 -11.84
CA LEU A 182 -8.43 20.23 -12.88
C LEU A 182 -9.46 19.10 -12.79
N PHE A 183 -9.00 17.87 -12.55
CA PHE A 183 -9.86 16.72 -12.39
C PHE A 183 -10.84 16.89 -11.22
N THR A 184 -10.40 17.53 -10.15
CA THR A 184 -11.27 17.68 -8.98
C THR A 184 -12.24 18.85 -9.09
N GLU A 185 -11.84 19.95 -9.72
CA GLU A 185 -12.76 21.06 -10.03
C GLU A 185 -13.92 20.62 -10.94
N PHE A 186 -13.68 19.75 -11.91
CA PHE A 186 -14.75 19.16 -12.74
C PHE A 186 -15.80 18.41 -11.89
N LYS A 187 -15.37 17.57 -10.95
CA LYS A 187 -16.29 16.83 -10.08
C LYS A 187 -17.08 17.75 -9.17
N HIS A 188 -16.44 18.80 -8.66
CA HIS A 188 -17.12 19.82 -7.85
C HIS A 188 -18.21 20.55 -8.65
N TRP A 189 -17.94 20.90 -9.91
CA TRP A 189 -18.91 21.51 -10.81
C TRP A 189 -20.12 20.58 -11.08
N ARG A 190 -19.87 19.29 -11.34
CA ARG A 190 -20.93 18.27 -11.52
C ARG A 190 -21.85 18.15 -10.29
N ARG A 191 -21.28 18.20 -9.09
CA ARG A 191 -22.04 18.13 -7.85
C ARG A 191 -22.94 19.36 -7.65
N LYS A 192 -22.45 20.55 -8.05
CA LYS A 192 -23.24 21.80 -8.03
C LYS A 192 -24.41 21.75 -9.02
N GLU A 193 -24.18 21.22 -10.22
CA GLU A 193 -25.22 21.06 -11.24
C GLU A 193 -26.31 20.07 -10.76
N SER A 194 -25.91 18.92 -10.20
CA SER A 194 -26.82 17.92 -9.63
C SER A 194 -27.62 18.40 -8.41
N LEU A 195 -27.07 19.32 -7.59
CA LEU A 195 -27.78 19.91 -6.45
C LEU A 195 -28.72 21.06 -6.88
N ASN A 196 -28.45 21.72 -8.00
CA ASN A 196 -29.32 22.76 -8.57
C ASN A 196 -30.55 22.17 -9.31
N GLU A 197 -30.49 20.89 -9.70
CA GLU A 197 -31.59 20.16 -10.35
C GLU A 197 -32.65 19.59 -9.38
N GLN A 198 -32.69 20.02 -8.11
CA GLN A 198 -33.81 19.66 -7.21
C GLN A 198 -35.15 20.34 -7.54
N ASN A 199 -35.25 21.07 -8.67
CA ASN A 199 -36.51 21.51 -9.27
C ASN A 199 -36.75 20.84 -10.64
N GLY A 200 -36.84 19.51 -10.70
CA GLY A 200 -37.33 18.84 -11.91
C GLY A 200 -37.07 17.34 -12.00
N LEU A 201 -38.01 16.53 -11.53
CA LEU A 201 -38.32 15.16 -11.95
C LEU A 201 -37.15 14.18 -12.26
N MET A 202 -37.00 13.19 -11.38
CA MET A 202 -36.44 11.86 -11.67
C MET A 202 -36.89 11.31 -13.04
N LYS A 203 -35.89 10.92 -13.85
CA LYS A 203 -35.85 9.88 -14.92
C LYS A 203 -34.75 10.31 -15.92
N VAL A 204 -33.70 9.56 -16.27
CA VAL A 204 -33.63 8.16 -16.73
C VAL A 204 -32.14 7.75 -16.70
N PHE A 205 -31.79 6.61 -16.09
CA PHE A 205 -31.14 5.45 -16.76
C PHE A 205 -30.77 4.37 -15.72
N SER A 206 -31.37 3.19 -15.94
CA SER A 206 -31.33 1.99 -15.10
C SER A 206 -30.03 1.19 -15.26
N PRO A 207 -29.47 0.60 -14.18
CA PRO A 207 -28.19 -0.13 -14.18
C PRO A 207 -28.35 -1.59 -14.63
N SER A 208 -28.76 -1.81 -15.89
CA SER A 208 -28.85 -3.17 -16.44
C SER A 208 -28.28 -3.25 -17.85
N ARG A 209 -26.95 -3.14 -17.95
CA ARG A 209 -26.19 -3.56 -19.16
C ARG A 209 -24.70 -3.88 -18.95
N TRP A 210 -24.27 -4.18 -17.72
CA TRP A 210 -22.86 -4.44 -17.40
C TRP A 210 -22.34 -5.86 -17.66
N PHE A 211 -23.15 -6.76 -18.20
CA PHE A 211 -22.65 -8.01 -18.74
C PHE A 211 -22.57 -7.94 -20.26
N LYS A 212 -21.36 -7.68 -20.77
CA LYS A 212 -20.71 -8.25 -21.98
C LYS A 212 -19.75 -7.25 -22.64
N GLN A 213 -18.45 -7.35 -22.36
CA GLN A 213 -17.38 -7.54 -23.37
C GLN A 213 -15.98 -7.58 -22.70
N PRO A 214 -14.97 -8.22 -23.34
CA PRO A 214 -13.96 -9.01 -22.68
C PRO A 214 -12.68 -8.23 -22.36
N CYS A 215 -12.07 -8.58 -21.23
CA CYS A 215 -10.71 -8.20 -20.87
C CYS A 215 -9.71 -8.73 -21.90
N MET A 216 -8.96 -7.81 -22.53
CA MET A 216 -7.74 -8.19 -23.25
C MET A 216 -6.67 -8.57 -22.23
N ALA A 217 -6.15 -9.78 -22.36
CA ALA A 217 -5.09 -10.34 -21.52
C ALA A 217 -3.74 -9.61 -21.76
N PRO A 218 -2.96 -9.30 -20.71
CA PRO A 218 -1.53 -9.07 -20.85
C PRO A 218 -0.79 -10.40 -20.95
N ARG A 219 0.28 -10.37 -21.74
CA ARG A 219 1.06 -11.51 -22.22
C ARG A 219 1.71 -12.29 -21.08
N THR A 220 1.63 -13.60 -21.20
CA THR A 220 2.27 -14.62 -20.36
C THR A 220 3.79 -14.46 -20.35
N PHE A 221 4.37 -14.31 -19.17
CA PHE A 221 5.73 -14.77 -18.89
C PHE A 221 5.61 -16.03 -18.02
N SER A 222 6.14 -17.13 -18.57
CA SER A 222 6.16 -18.45 -17.95
C SER A 222 7.30 -18.54 -16.95
N CYS A 223 7.02 -18.95 -15.73
CA CYS A 223 8.00 -19.54 -14.82
C CYS A 223 7.31 -20.62 -13.97
N ASP A 224 8.03 -21.72 -13.77
CA ASP A 224 7.51 -23.06 -13.48
C ASP A 224 6.66 -23.16 -12.21
N ALA A 225 5.43 -23.63 -12.40
CA ALA A 225 4.51 -24.02 -11.35
C ALA A 225 4.87 -25.42 -10.84
N SER A 226 5.40 -25.52 -9.62
CA SER A 226 5.50 -26.81 -8.94
C SER A 226 5.08 -26.75 -7.48
N THR A 227 3.90 -26.16 -7.20
CA THR A 227 2.97 -26.64 -6.14
C THR A 227 1.58 -25.98 -6.25
N MET A 228 0.89 -26.13 -7.39
CA MET A 228 -0.49 -25.62 -7.52
C MET A 228 -1.50 -26.78 -7.47
N HIS A 229 -1.88 -27.19 -6.27
CA HIS A 229 -3.15 -27.91 -6.10
C HIS A 229 -4.27 -26.87 -6.07
N TYR A 230 -5.02 -26.75 -7.17
CA TYR A 230 -6.27 -26.00 -7.20
C TYR A 230 -7.30 -26.72 -6.30
N VAL A 231 -7.40 -26.28 -5.04
CA VAL A 231 -8.45 -26.64 -4.10
C VAL A 231 -9.53 -25.53 -4.18
N PRO A 232 -10.84 -25.84 -4.21
CA PRO A 232 -11.91 -24.84 -4.30
C PRO A 232 -11.79 -23.77 -3.21
N ALA A 233 -12.54 -22.67 -3.35
CA ALA A 233 -12.60 -21.45 -2.52
C ALA A 233 -12.87 -21.69 -1.02
N SER A 234 -12.01 -22.47 -0.39
CA SER A 234 -12.05 -22.92 1.00
C SER A 234 -11.13 -22.04 1.83
N VAL A 235 -11.55 -21.87 3.08
CA VAL A 235 -10.85 -21.07 4.07
C VAL A 235 -9.61 -21.83 4.52
N VAL A 236 -8.45 -21.21 4.39
CA VAL A 236 -7.16 -21.74 4.81
C VAL A 236 -6.91 -21.35 6.28
N ASP A 237 -6.17 -22.16 7.03
CA ASP A 237 -5.89 -21.83 8.43
C ASP A 237 -4.84 -20.73 8.56
N VAL A 238 -3.67 -20.90 7.94
CA VAL A 238 -2.55 -19.96 8.11
C VAL A 238 -1.95 -19.52 6.79
N TYR A 239 -1.67 -18.23 6.67
CA TYR A 239 -0.72 -17.70 5.70
C TYR A 239 0.66 -17.55 6.37
N VAL A 240 1.71 -18.11 5.79
CA VAL A 240 3.08 -18.05 6.33
C VAL A 240 3.92 -17.14 5.44
N ALA A 241 4.48 -16.09 6.02
CA ALA A 241 5.30 -15.12 5.31
C ALA A 241 6.40 -14.54 6.22
N GLY A 242 7.17 -13.60 5.69
CA GLY A 242 8.27 -12.95 6.37
C GLY A 242 9.63 -13.34 5.83
N SER A 243 10.66 -12.71 6.38
CA SER A 243 12.00 -12.75 5.84
C SER A 243 12.57 -14.18 5.89
N CYS A 244 13.17 -14.61 4.79
CA CYS A 244 13.92 -15.85 4.75
C CYS A 244 15.40 -15.50 4.56
N GLY A 245 16.22 -15.77 5.56
CA GLY A 245 17.67 -15.68 5.44
C GLY A 245 18.24 -16.93 4.79
N THR A 246 19.36 -17.39 5.32
CA THR A 246 19.96 -18.67 4.91
C THR A 246 19.24 -19.88 5.53
N ASN A 247 18.36 -19.64 6.50
CA ASN A 247 17.67 -20.71 7.21
C ASN A 247 16.37 -21.06 6.49
N ASN A 248 16.08 -22.36 6.38
CA ASN A 248 14.86 -22.84 5.77
C ASN A 248 13.76 -23.08 6.84
N TRP A 249 13.58 -22.12 7.76
CA TRP A 249 12.72 -22.26 8.94
C TRP A 249 11.28 -22.67 8.61
N ARG A 250 10.79 -22.25 7.43
CA ARG A 250 9.49 -22.68 6.90
C ARG A 250 9.44 -24.20 6.81
N ASN A 251 10.40 -24.82 6.12
CA ASN A 251 10.40 -26.25 5.88
C ASN A 251 10.98 -27.07 7.03
N THR A 252 11.77 -26.47 7.92
CA THR A 252 12.41 -27.18 9.05
C THR A 252 11.62 -27.11 10.35
N ILE A 253 10.84 -26.03 10.57
CA ILE A 253 10.14 -25.78 11.84
C ILE A 253 8.62 -25.67 11.61
N VAL A 254 8.18 -24.68 10.85
CA VAL A 254 6.76 -24.26 10.81
C VAL A 254 5.88 -25.26 10.05
N LEU A 255 6.23 -25.57 8.80
CA LEU A 255 5.43 -26.44 7.94
C LEU A 255 5.36 -27.89 8.43
N PRO A 256 6.44 -28.50 8.95
CA PRO A 256 6.35 -29.81 9.61
C PRO A 256 5.35 -29.82 10.76
N LEU A 257 5.40 -28.83 11.65
CA LEU A 257 4.46 -28.71 12.78
C LEU A 257 3.02 -28.58 12.30
N PHE A 258 2.76 -27.73 11.30
CA PHE A 258 1.42 -27.55 10.75
C PHE A 258 0.87 -28.82 10.09
N ARG A 259 1.72 -29.57 9.37
CA ARG A 259 1.34 -30.88 8.81
C ARG A 259 1.00 -31.90 9.89
N GLU A 260 1.83 -31.98 10.93
CA GLU A 260 1.59 -32.86 12.09
C GLU A 260 0.25 -32.56 12.76
N LYS A 261 -0.12 -31.27 12.86
CA LYS A 261 -1.38 -30.82 13.49
C LYS A 261 -2.58 -30.75 12.53
N GLY A 262 -2.44 -31.21 11.27
CA GLY A 262 -3.53 -31.21 10.28
C GLY A 262 -4.04 -29.82 9.92
N MET A 263 -3.14 -28.83 9.87
CA MET A 263 -3.45 -27.45 9.46
C MET A 263 -3.24 -27.25 7.97
N THR A 264 -4.16 -26.52 7.33
CA THR A 264 -4.00 -26.04 5.96
C THR A 264 -3.21 -24.73 5.97
N TYR A 265 -2.26 -24.59 5.06
CA TYR A 265 -1.42 -23.41 5.00
C TYR A 265 -1.19 -22.95 3.56
N LEU A 266 -1.00 -21.64 3.41
CA LEU A 266 -0.43 -20.99 2.24
C LEU A 266 0.91 -20.37 2.64
N CYS A 267 1.85 -20.32 1.70
CA CYS A 267 3.17 -19.73 1.94
C CYS A 267 3.55 -18.88 0.75
N SER A 268 4.06 -17.68 1.00
CA SER A 268 4.69 -16.85 -0.03
C SER A 268 6.12 -16.53 0.35
N GLU A 269 6.95 -16.44 -0.69
CA GLU A 269 8.34 -15.96 -0.61
C GLU A 269 8.48 -14.52 -1.10
N THR A 270 7.49 -13.99 -1.82
CA THR A 270 7.56 -12.67 -2.45
C THR A 270 6.23 -11.94 -2.38
N LEU A 271 6.27 -10.64 -2.11
CA LEU A 271 5.12 -9.76 -2.20
C LEU A 271 4.57 -9.66 -3.63
N SER A 272 3.31 -10.06 -3.81
CA SER A 272 2.61 -9.99 -5.09
C SER A 272 1.16 -9.51 -4.95
N GLU A 273 0.55 -9.08 -6.07
CA GLU A 273 -0.89 -8.72 -6.09
C GLU A 273 -1.79 -9.90 -5.67
N ARG A 274 -1.34 -11.15 -5.90
CA ARG A 274 -2.09 -12.37 -5.53
C ARG A 274 -2.18 -12.56 -4.01
N ASP A 275 -1.23 -12.02 -3.26
CA ASP A 275 -1.11 -12.25 -1.83
C ASP A 275 -2.30 -11.71 -1.05
N THR A 276 -2.96 -10.66 -1.57
CA THR A 276 -4.17 -10.11 -0.90
C THR A 276 -5.33 -11.10 -0.94
N ILE A 277 -5.50 -11.78 -2.07
CA ILE A 277 -6.54 -12.80 -2.23
C ILE A 277 -6.24 -13.98 -1.31
N GLU A 278 -4.98 -14.40 -1.25
CA GLU A 278 -4.53 -15.52 -0.41
C GLU A 278 -4.68 -15.21 1.07
N LYS A 279 -4.21 -14.05 1.53
CA LYS A 279 -4.37 -13.58 2.92
C LYS A 279 -5.83 -13.49 3.33
N ASN A 280 -6.71 -12.99 2.46
CA ASN A 280 -8.16 -12.94 2.71
C ASN A 280 -8.81 -14.33 2.87
N ARG A 281 -8.18 -15.38 2.36
CA ARG A 281 -8.64 -16.76 2.55
C ARG A 281 -8.16 -17.37 3.86
N CYS A 282 -7.13 -16.81 4.48
CA CYS A 282 -6.55 -17.33 5.71
C CYS A 282 -7.28 -16.80 6.96
N ARG A 283 -7.31 -17.61 8.02
CA ARG A 283 -7.83 -17.22 9.34
C ARG A 283 -6.81 -16.40 10.14
N LEU A 284 -5.55 -16.72 9.94
CA LEU A 284 -4.39 -16.20 10.66
C LEU A 284 -3.22 -15.97 9.68
N LEU A 285 -2.44 -14.92 9.90
CA LEU A 285 -1.17 -14.66 9.23
C LEU A 285 -0.03 -14.85 10.25
N LEU A 286 0.93 -15.72 9.95
CA LEU A 286 2.15 -15.91 10.72
C LEU A 286 3.32 -15.28 9.95
N TYR A 287 3.94 -14.26 10.56
CA TYR A 287 5.13 -13.61 10.02
C TYR A 287 6.36 -13.90 10.86
N VAL A 288 7.50 -14.14 10.20
CA VAL A 288 8.80 -14.33 10.84
C VAL A 288 9.81 -13.33 10.27
N ILE A 289 10.48 -12.58 11.14
CA ILE A 289 11.61 -11.70 10.82
C ILE A 289 12.85 -12.24 11.51
N GLU A 290 13.80 -12.78 10.74
CA GLU A 290 15.03 -13.35 11.25
C GLU A 290 16.10 -12.27 11.52
N ASP A 291 17.10 -12.65 12.33
CA ASP A 291 18.25 -11.80 12.67
C ASP A 291 19.32 -11.67 11.56
N ASN A 292 19.16 -12.41 10.47
CA ASN A 292 20.13 -12.53 9.38
C ASN A 292 19.60 -12.00 8.02
N THR A 293 18.50 -11.24 8.05
CA THR A 293 17.88 -10.57 6.89
C THR A 293 17.74 -9.07 7.15
N MET A 294 17.76 -8.21 6.12
CA MET A 294 17.40 -6.79 6.33
C MET A 294 15.92 -6.69 6.74
N GLY A 295 15.06 -7.43 6.04
CA GLY A 295 13.65 -7.63 6.37
C GLY A 295 12.80 -6.36 6.21
N THR A 296 13.29 -5.34 5.50
CA THR A 296 12.62 -4.04 5.38
C THR A 296 11.23 -4.18 4.78
N VAL A 297 11.14 -4.90 3.67
CA VAL A 297 9.89 -5.13 2.94
C VAL A 297 8.92 -5.97 3.76
N ASP A 298 9.41 -7.03 4.42
CA ASP A 298 8.60 -7.88 5.29
C ASP A 298 8.04 -7.08 6.48
N MET A 299 8.87 -6.27 7.16
CA MET A 299 8.42 -5.41 8.25
C MET A 299 7.36 -4.41 7.79
N MET A 300 7.50 -3.88 6.57
CA MET A 300 6.55 -2.94 5.99
C MET A 300 5.22 -3.59 5.63
N GLU A 301 5.25 -4.79 5.06
CA GLU A 301 4.08 -5.62 4.80
C GLU A 301 3.33 -5.95 6.10
N ILE A 302 4.06 -6.34 7.15
CA ILE A 302 3.48 -6.58 8.46
C ILE A 302 2.80 -5.31 8.97
N GLY A 303 3.47 -4.15 8.93
CA GLY A 303 2.88 -2.88 9.32
C GLY A 303 1.57 -2.60 8.57
N TYR A 304 1.56 -2.77 7.26
CA TYR A 304 0.35 -2.62 6.44
C TYR A 304 -0.76 -3.60 6.84
N ASP A 305 -0.45 -4.88 7.06
CA ASP A 305 -1.44 -5.90 7.40
C ASP A 305 -1.99 -5.74 8.83
N ILE A 306 -1.16 -5.25 9.77
CA ILE A 306 -1.63 -4.76 11.08
C ILE A 306 -2.68 -3.67 10.84
N GLY A 307 -2.38 -2.68 9.98
CA GLY A 307 -3.31 -1.61 9.66
C GLY A 307 -4.60 -2.08 8.98
N GLN A 308 -4.54 -3.14 8.17
CA GLN A 308 -5.71 -3.77 7.57
C GLN A 308 -6.56 -4.56 8.59
N GLY A 309 -6.04 -4.81 9.79
CA GLY A 309 -6.74 -5.49 10.88
C GLY A 309 -6.73 -7.02 10.77
N TYR A 310 -5.79 -7.60 10.01
CA TYR A 310 -5.64 -9.06 9.94
C TYR A 310 -5.32 -9.65 11.32
N ASN A 311 -5.73 -10.91 11.55
CA ASN A 311 -5.28 -11.68 12.69
C ASN A 311 -3.83 -12.10 12.46
N LEU A 312 -2.88 -11.50 13.19
CA LEU A 312 -1.45 -11.78 13.04
C LEU A 312 -0.86 -12.46 14.27
N ILE A 313 0.21 -13.21 14.06
CA ILE A 313 1.23 -13.59 15.05
C ILE A 313 2.60 -13.30 14.43
N LEU A 314 3.50 -12.71 15.21
CA LEU A 314 4.84 -12.34 14.76
C LEU A 314 5.91 -13.12 15.52
N SER A 315 6.95 -13.55 14.82
CA SER A 315 8.25 -13.89 15.40
C SER A 315 9.27 -12.85 14.92
N ILE A 316 9.90 -12.10 15.82
CA ILE A 316 10.85 -11.05 15.46
C ILE A 316 12.16 -11.24 16.24
N GLU A 317 13.24 -11.41 15.49
CA GLU A 317 14.60 -11.53 16.02
C GLU A 317 15.43 -10.28 15.69
N ASN A 318 16.22 -9.82 16.66
CA ASN A 318 17.13 -8.69 16.48
C ASN A 318 18.47 -9.16 15.92
N MET A 319 19.03 -8.40 15.00
CA MET A 319 20.38 -8.61 14.46
C MET A 319 21.43 -8.46 15.56
N ALA A 320 22.44 -9.32 15.57
CA ALA A 320 23.65 -9.12 16.33
C ALA A 320 24.52 -7.99 15.72
N GLN A 321 25.38 -7.38 16.54
CA GLN A 321 26.20 -6.22 16.15
C GLN A 321 27.12 -6.49 14.94
N ASP A 322 27.53 -7.75 14.78
CA ASP A 322 28.45 -8.22 13.74
C ASP A 322 27.77 -9.22 12.78
N SER A 323 26.43 -9.20 12.70
CA SER A 323 25.67 -10.08 11.82
C SER A 323 26.07 -9.90 10.35
N VAL A 324 26.21 -11.02 9.65
CA VAL A 324 26.39 -11.07 8.21
C VAL A 324 25.04 -11.37 7.58
N VAL A 325 24.47 -10.37 6.92
CA VAL A 325 23.16 -10.45 6.27
C VAL A 325 23.36 -10.71 4.78
N GLN A 326 22.89 -11.84 4.27
CA GLN A 326 23.01 -12.21 2.84
C GLN A 326 24.46 -12.08 2.29
N GLY A 327 25.45 -12.46 3.10
CA GLY A 327 26.87 -12.38 2.77
C GLY A 327 27.50 -11.00 2.92
N ILE A 328 26.79 -10.04 3.54
CA ILE A 328 27.26 -8.67 3.73
C ILE A 328 27.36 -8.34 5.22
N SER A 329 28.49 -7.72 5.59
CA SER A 329 28.64 -7.11 6.90
C SER A 329 28.02 -5.70 6.87
N LEU A 330 26.95 -5.50 7.63
CA LEU A 330 26.29 -4.21 7.78
C LEU A 330 27.09 -3.32 8.73
N SER A 331 27.05 -1.99 8.50
CA SER A 331 27.66 -1.05 9.44
C SER A 331 26.97 -1.07 10.80
N ARG A 332 27.69 -0.68 11.86
CA ARG A 332 27.09 -0.55 13.21
C ARG A 332 25.89 0.40 13.25
N GLY A 333 25.88 1.43 12.41
CA GLY A 333 24.74 2.34 12.25
C GLY A 333 23.55 1.62 11.61
N ALA A 334 23.78 0.88 10.52
CA ALA A 334 22.75 0.11 9.83
C ALA A 334 22.08 -0.90 10.77
N VAL A 335 22.86 -1.72 11.47
CA VAL A 335 22.32 -2.72 12.42
C VAL A 335 21.42 -2.06 13.47
N LYS A 336 21.82 -0.88 13.99
CA LYS A 336 20.98 -0.11 14.92
C LYS A 336 19.69 0.40 14.28
N ASP A 337 19.74 0.87 13.03
CA ASP A 337 18.55 1.34 12.32
C ASP A 337 17.56 0.19 12.05
N TYR A 338 18.06 -0.97 11.62
CA TYR A 338 17.27 -2.19 11.40
C TYR A 338 16.64 -2.73 12.69
N ASN A 339 17.42 -2.80 13.79
CA ASN A 339 16.90 -3.24 15.08
C ASN A 339 15.92 -2.23 15.68
N ARG A 340 16.13 -0.92 15.47
CA ARG A 340 15.14 0.10 15.86
C ARG A 340 13.81 -0.12 15.14
N SER A 341 13.83 -0.47 13.86
CA SER A 341 12.62 -0.78 13.10
C SER A 341 11.94 -2.06 13.58
N ARG A 342 12.69 -3.12 13.90
CA ARG A 342 12.16 -4.36 14.49
C ARG A 342 11.47 -4.11 15.83
N MET A 343 12.13 -3.35 16.71
CA MET A 343 11.57 -2.94 18.00
C MET A 343 10.31 -2.08 17.82
N TYR A 344 10.33 -1.16 16.86
CA TYR A 344 9.16 -0.35 16.53
C TYR A 344 7.98 -1.21 16.09
N LEU A 345 8.21 -2.17 15.18
CA LEU A 345 7.17 -3.07 14.70
C LEU A 345 6.60 -3.94 15.82
N ALA A 346 7.45 -4.44 16.73
CA ALA A 346 7.02 -5.20 17.89
C ALA A 346 6.14 -4.36 18.84
N ASP A 347 6.51 -3.10 19.10
CA ASP A 347 5.72 -2.17 19.91
C ASP A 347 4.39 -1.81 19.22
N LEU A 348 4.40 -1.57 17.91
CA LEU A 348 3.20 -1.35 17.09
C LEU A 348 2.24 -2.54 17.18
N ALA A 349 2.76 -3.77 17.00
CA ALA A 349 1.97 -4.99 17.12
C ALA A 349 1.38 -5.17 18.53
N ALA A 350 2.17 -4.92 19.58
CA ALA A 350 1.71 -5.00 20.96
C ALA A 350 0.57 -4.02 21.26
N ARG A 351 0.63 -2.78 20.74
CA ARG A 351 -0.45 -1.79 20.87
C ARG A 351 -1.75 -2.22 20.22
N GLU A 352 -1.68 -3.00 19.14
CA GLU A 352 -2.83 -3.56 18.42
C GLU A 352 -3.24 -4.95 18.97
N GLY A 353 -2.64 -5.40 20.07
CA GLY A 353 -2.96 -6.68 20.71
C GLY A 353 -2.47 -7.92 19.95
N ILE A 354 -1.49 -7.77 19.06
CA ILE A 354 -0.92 -8.84 18.25
C ILE A 354 0.24 -9.51 19.01
N PRO A 355 0.23 -10.85 19.18
CA PRO A 355 1.32 -11.57 19.85
C PRO A 355 2.65 -11.48 19.07
N VAL A 356 3.73 -11.21 19.79
CA VAL A 356 5.10 -11.16 19.27
C VAL A 356 6.00 -12.09 20.09
N PHE A 357 6.74 -12.97 19.41
CA PHE A 357 7.65 -13.94 19.99
C PHE A 357 9.08 -13.72 19.50
N SER A 358 10.06 -14.20 20.26
CA SER A 358 11.47 -14.24 19.86
C SER A 358 11.93 -15.62 19.37
N SER A 359 11.04 -16.62 19.38
CA SER A 359 11.29 -17.97 18.86
C SER A 359 10.24 -18.33 17.81
N ILE A 360 10.72 -18.82 16.67
CA ILE A 360 9.89 -19.30 15.57
C ILE A 360 9.03 -20.48 16.03
N GLU A 361 9.59 -21.38 16.84
CA GLU A 361 8.90 -22.54 17.39
C GLU A 361 7.75 -22.14 18.31
N GLU A 362 7.97 -21.16 19.19
CA GLU A 362 6.94 -20.65 20.11
C GLU A 362 5.81 -19.95 19.33
N ALA A 363 6.16 -19.11 18.36
CA ALA A 363 5.20 -18.46 17.48
C ALA A 363 4.35 -19.48 16.70
N ALA A 364 4.99 -20.52 16.17
CA ALA A 364 4.32 -21.58 15.42
C ALA A 364 3.37 -22.42 16.29
N LYS A 365 3.78 -22.75 17.52
CA LYS A 365 2.90 -23.44 18.50
C LYS A 365 1.70 -22.56 18.85
N HIS A 366 1.91 -21.28 19.10
CA HIS A 366 0.82 -20.35 19.39
C HIS A 366 -0.13 -20.19 18.19
N ALA A 367 0.40 -20.20 16.97
CA ALA A 367 -0.41 -20.19 15.75
C ALA A 367 -1.33 -21.41 15.64
N VAL A 368 -0.86 -22.60 16.03
CA VAL A 368 -1.69 -23.82 16.09
C VAL A 368 -2.86 -23.62 17.04
N GLU A 369 -2.58 -23.19 18.28
CA GLU A 369 -3.60 -22.96 19.32
C GLU A 369 -4.62 -21.91 18.87
N LYS A 370 -4.14 -20.79 18.30
CA LYS A 370 -5.01 -19.71 17.83
C LYS A 370 -5.90 -20.16 16.68
N VAL A 371 -5.39 -20.97 15.75
CA VAL A 371 -6.20 -21.52 14.66
C VAL A 371 -7.27 -22.47 15.16
N GLN A 372 -6.95 -23.34 16.12
CA GLN A 372 -7.93 -24.25 16.71
C GLN A 372 -9.09 -23.45 17.32
N PHE A 373 -8.77 -22.41 18.07
CA PHE A 373 -9.77 -21.47 18.60
C PHE A 373 -10.61 -20.80 17.50
N LEU A 374 -9.99 -20.30 16.42
CA LEU A 374 -10.68 -19.62 15.31
C LEU A 374 -11.53 -20.56 14.45
N ARG A 375 -11.23 -21.87 14.43
CA ARG A 375 -12.09 -22.89 13.78
C ARG A 375 -13.39 -23.06 14.54
N GLU A 376 -13.34 -23.02 15.88
CA GLU A 376 -14.50 -23.11 16.77
C GLU A 376 -15.28 -21.79 16.87
N HIS A 377 -14.59 -20.67 16.72
CA HIS A 377 -15.15 -19.32 16.83
C HIS A 377 -14.85 -18.48 15.57
N PRO A 378 -15.56 -18.71 14.45
CA PRO A 378 -15.30 -17.98 13.22
C PRO A 378 -15.56 -16.49 13.38
N SER A 379 -14.52 -15.66 13.22
CA SER A 379 -14.66 -14.20 13.16
C SER A 379 -14.86 -13.73 11.71
N PRO A 380 -15.48 -12.55 11.50
CA PRO A 380 -15.44 -11.89 10.20
C PRO A 380 -14.00 -11.64 9.76
N ARG A 381 -13.75 -11.70 8.44
CA ARG A 381 -12.42 -11.50 7.87
C ARG A 381 -12.27 -10.06 7.36
N PRO A 382 -11.22 -9.32 7.76
CA PRO A 382 -11.11 -7.87 7.55
C PRO A 382 -11.23 -7.43 6.08
N GLY A 383 -10.73 -8.25 5.15
CA GLY A 383 -10.78 -7.95 3.71
C GLY A 383 -12.16 -8.11 3.05
N LEU A 384 -13.13 -8.75 3.70
CA LEU A 384 -14.49 -8.93 3.14
C LEU A 384 -15.48 -7.83 3.58
N GLU A 385 -15.24 -7.13 4.68
CA GLU A 385 -16.19 -6.17 5.26
C GLU A 385 -16.06 -4.75 4.69
N ARG A 386 -14.85 -4.27 4.38
CA ARG A 386 -14.68 -2.93 3.76
C ARG A 386 -15.39 -2.79 2.40
N ALA A 387 -15.63 -3.91 1.69
CA ALA A 387 -16.38 -3.91 0.44
C ALA A 387 -17.89 -3.77 0.65
N ARG A 388 -18.42 -4.10 1.84
CA ARG A 388 -19.86 -4.07 2.14
C ARG A 388 -20.34 -2.77 2.77
N SER A 389 -19.45 -1.98 3.38
CA SER A 389 -19.82 -0.72 4.04
C SER A 389 -20.05 0.46 3.07
N CYS A 390 -19.99 0.24 1.76
CA CYS A 390 -20.21 1.26 0.73
C CYS A 390 -21.57 1.12 0.01
N GLU A 391 -22.42 0.16 0.41
CA GLU A 391 -23.74 -0.07 -0.20
C GLU A 391 -24.93 0.34 0.68
N ASP A 392 -24.70 0.93 1.87
CA ASP A 392 -25.74 1.41 2.79
C ASP A 392 -25.79 2.95 2.93
#